data_AF-A0A2W2MHX3-F1
#
_entry.id   AF-A0A2W2MHX3-F1
#
_cell.length_a   1.000
_cell.length_b   1.000
_cell.length_c   1.000
_cell.angle_alpha   90.00
_cell.angle_beta   90.00
_cell.angle_gamma   90.00
#
_symmetry.space_group_name_H-M   'P 1'
#
loop_
_entity.id
_entity.type
_entity.pdbx_description
1 polymer ?
#
loop_
_entity_poly.entity_id
_entity_poly.type
_entity_poly.pdbx_seq_one_letter_code
_entity_poly.pdbx_strand_id
1 'polypeptide(L)'
;MLATTPWDGQRVSGTRSFGIKLNAVAVEARDTLRARLRAWCDLVNAEHGCVPAGQSMEVLAEFLHQHARWLCHHPAAGDAISEMAETATMARRVVSPERVRRFRVGACIEHECGGSLIAVIQADGRLPSEVRCDNDPGHAWSAYEWRELDRRVSHQHQHQAGLPWLTAKDVAELCRISMSNVYRLASENSWRRRTNGRRVYYAKADVLASVG
;
A
#
# COMPACT_ATOMS: atom_id res chain seq x y z
N MET A 1 -4.57 -42.65 -67.82
CA MET A 1 -5.54 -42.10 -66.86
C MET A 1 -4.85 -42.01 -65.52
N LEU A 2 -4.45 -40.80 -65.11
CA LEU A 2 -3.68 -40.52 -63.89
C LEU A 2 -4.65 -40.33 -62.73
N ALA A 3 -4.45 -41.08 -61.64
CA ALA A 3 -5.19 -40.91 -60.39
C ALA A 3 -4.27 -40.33 -59.30
N THR A 4 -4.76 -39.24 -58.77
CA THR A 4 -4.35 -38.27 -57.74
C THR A 4 -3.72 -38.84 -56.46
N THR A 5 -2.65 -38.19 -56.02
CA THR A 5 -2.03 -38.27 -54.69
C THR A 5 -2.98 -37.78 -53.59
N PRO A 6 -3.03 -38.42 -52.40
CA PRO A 6 -3.76 -37.89 -51.25
C PRO A 6 -2.97 -36.75 -50.57
N TRP A 7 -3.68 -35.67 -50.26
CA TRP A 7 -3.15 -34.47 -49.62
C TRP A 7 -2.87 -34.76 -48.14
N ASP A 8 -1.61 -34.63 -47.75
CA ASP A 8 -1.17 -34.65 -46.35
C ASP A 8 -1.70 -33.39 -45.66
N GLY A 9 -2.74 -33.57 -44.84
CA GLY A 9 -3.36 -32.51 -44.07
C GLY A 9 -2.43 -32.06 -42.95
N GLN A 10 -1.63 -31.02 -43.23
CA GLN A 10 -0.75 -30.40 -42.26
C GLN A 10 -1.56 -29.93 -41.04
N ARG A 11 -1.25 -30.46 -39.86
CA ARG A 11 -1.79 -29.97 -38.57
C ARG A 11 -1.35 -28.52 -38.38
N VAL A 12 -2.27 -27.58 -38.58
CA VAL A 12 -2.09 -26.19 -38.17
C VAL A 12 -2.13 -26.17 -36.64
N SER A 13 -0.96 -26.05 -36.02
CA SER A 13 -0.83 -25.75 -34.59
C SER A 13 -1.65 -24.51 -34.29
N GLY A 14 -2.74 -24.67 -33.54
CA GLY A 14 -3.55 -23.55 -33.06
C GLY A 14 -2.65 -22.57 -32.33
N THR A 15 -2.42 -21.41 -32.94
CA THR A 15 -1.79 -20.26 -32.29
C THR A 15 -2.63 -19.99 -31.06
N ARG A 16 -2.08 -20.21 -29.86
CA ARG A 16 -2.72 -19.80 -28.61
C ARG A 16 -3.00 -18.31 -28.74
N SER A 17 -4.27 -17.96 -28.93
CA SER A 17 -4.71 -16.59 -28.81
C SER A 17 -4.32 -16.16 -27.41
N PHE A 18 -3.36 -15.24 -27.31
CA PHE A 18 -3.25 -14.43 -26.11
C PHE A 18 -4.51 -13.59 -26.08
N GLY A 19 -5.59 -14.17 -25.53
CA GLY A 19 -6.84 -13.46 -25.30
C GLY A 19 -6.54 -12.18 -24.54
N ILE A 20 -7.20 -11.09 -24.93
CA ILE A 20 -7.13 -9.81 -24.24
C ILE A 20 -7.24 -10.10 -22.74
N LYS A 21 -6.18 -9.78 -21.98
CA LYS A 21 -6.20 -9.89 -20.51
C LYS A 21 -7.09 -8.78 -19.97
N LEU A 22 -8.39 -9.02 -20.03
CA LEU A 22 -9.40 -8.11 -19.53
C LEU A 22 -9.33 -8.15 -18.00
N ASN A 23 -9.12 -7.00 -17.38
CA ASN A 23 -9.19 -6.90 -15.93
C ASN A 23 -10.68 -6.92 -15.53
N ALA A 24 -11.16 -8.08 -15.09
CA ALA A 24 -12.56 -8.27 -14.70
C ALA A 24 -13.03 -7.25 -13.65
N VAL A 25 -12.18 -6.94 -12.67
CA VAL A 25 -12.46 -5.92 -11.64
C VAL A 25 -12.61 -4.53 -12.25
N ALA A 26 -11.82 -4.21 -13.28
CA ALA A 26 -11.93 -2.93 -13.96
C ALA A 26 -13.21 -2.82 -14.81
N VAL A 27 -13.65 -3.92 -15.41
CA VAL A 27 -14.90 -3.99 -16.17
C VAL A 27 -16.08 -3.81 -15.25
N GLU A 28 -16.13 -4.58 -14.16
CA GLU A 28 -17.19 -4.51 -13.15
C GLU A 28 -17.29 -3.11 -12.52
N ALA A 29 -16.13 -2.50 -12.19
CA ALA A 29 -16.10 -1.14 -11.71
C ALA A 29 -16.65 -0.16 -12.75
N ARG A 30 -16.24 -0.26 -14.02
CA ARG A 30 -16.72 0.61 -15.12
C ARG A 30 -18.23 0.50 -15.32
N ASP A 31 -18.78 -0.71 -15.25
CA ASP A 31 -20.22 -0.93 -15.39
C ASP A 31 -21.00 -0.38 -14.20
N THR A 32 -20.50 -0.57 -12.98
CA THR A 32 -21.07 0.01 -11.76
C THR A 32 -21.04 1.55 -11.79
N LEU A 33 -19.90 2.14 -12.21
CA LEU A 33 -19.74 3.58 -12.43
C LEU A 33 -20.80 4.11 -13.39
N ARG A 34 -20.93 3.47 -14.56
CA ARG A 34 -21.88 3.90 -15.59
C ARG A 34 -23.32 3.78 -15.10
N ALA A 35 -23.68 2.68 -14.43
CA ALA A 35 -25.02 2.45 -13.92
C ALA A 35 -25.43 3.53 -12.91
N ARG A 36 -24.55 3.87 -11.96
CA ARG A 36 -24.81 4.93 -10.97
C ARG A 36 -24.95 6.30 -11.62
N LEU A 37 -24.01 6.69 -12.48
CA LEU A 37 -24.11 7.96 -13.21
C LEU A 37 -25.43 8.06 -13.99
N ARG A 38 -25.86 6.96 -14.63
CA ARG A 38 -27.11 6.93 -15.38
C ARG A 38 -28.34 7.09 -14.48
N ALA A 39 -28.39 6.38 -13.36
CA ALA A 39 -29.49 6.50 -12.40
C ALA A 39 -29.68 7.94 -11.91
N TRP A 40 -28.58 8.64 -11.61
CA TRP A 40 -28.64 10.05 -11.21
C TRP A 40 -29.01 10.99 -12.37
N CYS A 41 -28.57 10.71 -13.60
CA CYS A 41 -29.03 11.46 -14.77
C CYS A 41 -30.53 11.25 -15.01
N ASP A 42 -31.05 10.04 -14.79
CA ASP A 42 -32.46 9.71 -14.95
C ASP A 42 -33.31 10.43 -13.90
N LEU A 43 -32.81 10.62 -12.67
CA LEU A 43 -33.45 11.47 -11.65
C LEU A 43 -33.54 12.93 -12.11
N VAL A 44 -32.44 13.51 -12.60
CA VAL A 44 -32.44 14.88 -13.13
C VAL A 44 -33.43 14.99 -14.29
N ASN A 45 -33.46 14.01 -15.20
CA ASN A 45 -34.41 14.00 -16.31
C ASN A 45 -35.87 13.91 -15.82
N ALA A 46 -36.15 13.08 -14.83
CA ALA A 46 -37.49 12.92 -14.29
C ALA A 46 -38.04 14.23 -13.68
N GLU A 47 -37.18 15.05 -13.07
CA GLU A 47 -37.59 16.27 -12.37
C GLU A 47 -37.41 17.56 -13.19
N HIS A 48 -36.43 17.61 -14.10
CA HIS A 48 -36.11 18.81 -14.91
C HIS A 48 -36.38 18.63 -16.41
N GLY A 49 -36.72 17.42 -16.88
CA GLY A 49 -36.96 17.12 -18.29
C GLY A 49 -35.72 17.24 -19.18
N CYS A 50 -34.53 17.28 -18.58
CA CYS A 50 -33.26 17.47 -19.27
C CYS A 50 -32.52 16.13 -19.40
N VAL A 51 -31.91 15.90 -20.57
CA VAL A 51 -31.13 14.68 -20.84
C VAL A 51 -29.68 15.01 -21.22
N PRO A 52 -28.71 14.16 -20.85
CA PRO A 52 -27.34 14.31 -21.31
C PRO A 52 -27.25 14.13 -22.83
N ALA A 53 -26.32 14.85 -23.47
CA ALA A 53 -26.12 14.83 -24.93
C ALA A 53 -25.54 13.49 -25.47
N GLY A 54 -25.32 12.50 -24.60
CA GLY A 54 -24.70 11.22 -24.94
C GLY A 54 -24.63 10.26 -23.76
N GLN A 55 -24.11 9.05 -24.01
CA GLN A 55 -24.05 7.96 -23.01
C GLN A 55 -22.61 7.63 -22.55
N SER A 56 -21.61 8.42 -22.93
CA SER A 56 -20.25 8.23 -22.41
C SER A 56 -20.18 8.65 -20.94
N MET A 57 -19.27 8.05 -20.16
CA MET A 57 -19.18 8.36 -18.73
C MET A 57 -18.81 9.82 -18.49
N GLU A 58 -17.99 10.40 -19.37
CA GLU A 58 -17.56 11.79 -19.34
C GLU A 58 -18.76 12.73 -19.54
N VAL A 59 -19.62 12.43 -20.52
CA VAL A 59 -20.83 13.22 -20.79
C VAL A 59 -21.84 13.11 -19.64
N LEU A 60 -22.01 11.92 -19.06
CA LEU A 60 -22.90 11.73 -17.90
C LEU A 60 -22.37 12.49 -16.67
N ALA A 61 -21.07 12.42 -16.38
CA ALA A 61 -20.47 13.12 -15.26
C ALA A 61 -20.54 14.65 -15.42
N GLU A 62 -20.29 15.16 -16.63
CA GLU A 62 -20.39 16.59 -16.94
C GLU A 62 -21.84 17.09 -16.79
N PHE A 63 -22.82 16.34 -17.29
CA PHE A 63 -24.23 16.66 -17.12
C PHE A 63 -24.63 16.74 -15.63
N LEU A 64 -24.19 15.79 -14.80
CA LEU A 64 -24.42 15.84 -13.36
C LEU A 64 -23.70 17.00 -12.69
N HIS A 65 -22.49 17.34 -13.15
CA HIS A 65 -21.74 18.49 -12.63
C HIS A 65 -22.49 19.81 -12.86
N GLN A 66 -23.07 19.99 -14.05
CA GLN A 66 -23.89 21.16 -14.38
C GLN A 66 -25.13 21.28 -13.48
N HIS A 67 -25.67 20.16 -13.01
CA HIS A 67 -26.83 20.10 -12.11
C HIS A 67 -26.45 19.92 -10.63
N ALA A 68 -25.16 19.97 -10.29
CA ALA A 68 -24.68 19.66 -8.94
C ALA A 68 -25.27 20.59 -7.88
N ARG A 69 -25.44 21.89 -8.20
CA ARG A 69 -26.06 22.84 -7.29
C ARG A 69 -27.50 22.43 -6.96
N TRP A 70 -28.27 21.99 -7.95
CA TRP A 70 -29.63 21.52 -7.71
C TRP A 70 -29.63 20.22 -6.89
N LEU A 71 -28.78 19.24 -7.25
CA LEU A 71 -28.63 17.99 -6.51
C LEU A 71 -28.28 18.22 -5.02
N CYS A 72 -27.44 19.21 -4.71
CA CYS A 72 -27.08 19.54 -3.33
C CYS A 72 -28.26 20.09 -2.50
N HIS A 73 -29.32 20.60 -3.13
CA HIS A 73 -30.54 21.07 -2.44
C HIS A 73 -31.67 20.03 -2.49
N HIS A 74 -31.50 18.95 -3.24
CA HIS A 74 -32.49 17.88 -3.36
C HIS A 74 -32.56 17.05 -2.06
N PRO A 75 -33.72 16.51 -1.65
CA PRO A 75 -33.83 15.67 -0.46
C PRO A 75 -32.87 14.48 -0.44
N ALA A 76 -32.54 13.92 -1.61
CA ALA A 76 -31.59 12.81 -1.77
C ALA A 76 -30.11 13.25 -1.90
N ALA A 77 -29.76 14.49 -1.55
CA ALA A 77 -28.38 14.99 -1.66
C ALA A 77 -27.36 14.12 -0.91
N GLY A 78 -27.73 13.61 0.28
CA GLY A 78 -26.88 12.73 1.08
C GLY A 78 -26.54 11.43 0.35
N ASP A 79 -27.54 10.82 -0.30
CA ASP A 79 -27.37 9.60 -1.09
C ASP A 79 -26.52 9.87 -2.33
N ALA A 80 -26.78 10.98 -3.03
CA ALA A 80 -26.00 11.40 -4.19
C ALA A 80 -24.51 11.56 -3.85
N ILE A 81 -24.19 12.26 -2.76
CA ILE A 81 -22.80 12.46 -2.32
C ILE A 81 -22.17 11.13 -1.93
N SER A 82 -22.87 10.30 -1.17
CA SER A 82 -22.35 9.01 -0.70
C SER A 82 -22.06 8.08 -1.87
N GLU A 83 -23.02 7.92 -2.79
CA GLU A 83 -22.83 7.07 -3.96
C GLU A 83 -21.74 7.59 -4.89
N MET A 84 -21.65 8.91 -5.13
CA MET A 84 -20.58 9.48 -5.94
C MET A 84 -19.20 9.27 -5.30
N ALA A 85 -19.10 9.44 -3.97
CA ALA A 85 -17.86 9.24 -3.22
C ALA A 85 -17.42 7.76 -3.22
N GLU A 86 -18.35 6.83 -3.03
CA GLU A 86 -18.10 5.40 -3.12
C GLU A 86 -17.64 5.01 -4.53
N THR A 87 -18.34 5.49 -5.55
CA THR A 87 -18.05 5.21 -6.95
C THR A 87 -16.67 5.71 -7.34
N ALA A 88 -16.33 6.94 -6.93
CA ALA A 88 -15.01 7.51 -7.15
C ALA A 88 -13.92 6.74 -6.39
N THR A 89 -14.21 6.23 -5.19
CA THR A 89 -13.27 5.42 -4.40
C THR A 89 -13.00 4.07 -5.05
N MET A 90 -14.04 3.40 -5.53
CA MET A 90 -13.92 2.16 -6.30
C MET A 90 -13.10 2.37 -7.57
N ALA A 91 -13.39 3.43 -8.35
CA ALA A 91 -12.64 3.79 -9.54
C ALA A 91 -11.14 4.01 -9.23
N ARG A 92 -10.85 4.77 -8.17
CA ARG A 92 -9.48 5.04 -7.72
C ARG A 92 -8.73 3.76 -7.36
N ARG A 93 -9.37 2.79 -6.70
CA ARG A 93 -8.76 1.49 -6.37
C ARG A 93 -8.40 0.67 -7.61
N VAL A 94 -9.20 0.78 -8.66
CA VAL A 94 -8.96 0.06 -9.94
C VAL A 94 -7.85 0.72 -10.76
N VAL A 95 -7.88 2.05 -10.89
CA VAL A 95 -6.88 2.81 -11.67
C VAL A 95 -5.54 2.89 -10.92
N SER A 96 -5.60 2.97 -9.60
CA SER A 96 -4.46 3.07 -8.68
C SER A 96 -4.58 2.02 -7.58
N PRO A 97 -4.36 0.73 -7.89
CA PRO A 97 -4.31 -0.32 -6.88
C PRO A 97 -3.11 -0.05 -5.95
N GLU A 98 -3.34 0.62 -4.81
CA GLU A 98 -2.35 1.02 -3.78
C GLU A 98 -0.89 0.97 -4.26
N ARG A 99 -0.56 1.82 -5.24
CA ARG A 99 0.73 1.80 -5.94
C ARG A 99 1.87 2.45 -5.16
N VAL A 100 1.56 3.11 -4.04
CA VAL A 100 2.52 3.75 -3.15
C VAL A 100 2.33 3.20 -1.75
N ARG A 101 3.26 2.36 -1.30
CA ARG A 101 3.27 1.87 0.07
C ARG A 101 4.18 2.75 0.91
N ARG A 102 3.64 3.31 2.00
CA ARG A 102 4.40 4.13 2.94
C ARG A 102 4.65 3.35 4.22
N PHE A 103 5.90 3.26 4.65
CA PHE A 103 6.29 2.60 5.89
C PHE A 103 7.16 3.52 6.71
N ARG A 104 6.87 3.63 8.02
CA ARG A 104 7.76 4.32 8.95
C ARG A 104 8.98 3.43 9.20
N VAL A 105 10.17 3.96 8.90
CA VAL A 105 11.45 3.26 9.06
C VAL A 105 12.03 3.49 10.45
N GLY A 106 11.96 4.73 10.94
CA GLY A 106 12.55 5.13 12.22
C GLY A 106 12.54 6.64 12.42
N ALA A 107 13.31 7.13 13.39
CA ALA A 107 13.58 8.57 13.54
C ALA A 107 14.48 9.08 12.41
N CYS A 108 14.41 10.38 12.10
CA CYS A 108 15.34 11.02 11.18
C CYS A 108 16.77 10.93 11.71
N ILE A 109 17.73 10.71 10.81
CA ILE A 109 19.15 10.58 11.17
C ILE A 109 19.90 11.92 11.19
N GLU A 110 19.27 12.98 10.69
CA GLU A 110 19.88 14.30 10.67
C GLU A 110 19.78 14.96 12.06
N HIS A 111 20.86 15.63 12.45
CA HIS A 111 20.99 16.22 13.78
C HIS A 111 19.88 17.22 14.05
N GLU A 112 19.30 17.14 15.26
CA GLU A 112 18.18 18.01 15.71
C GLU A 112 16.89 17.90 14.88
N CYS A 113 16.81 16.95 13.95
CA CYS A 113 15.57 16.67 13.24
C CYS A 113 14.65 15.79 14.10
N GLY A 114 13.58 16.38 14.65
CA GLY A 114 12.55 15.66 15.40
C GLY A 114 11.62 14.77 14.55
N GLY A 115 11.87 14.69 13.24
CA GLY A 115 11.04 13.95 12.29
C GLY A 115 11.31 12.45 12.24
N SER A 116 10.54 11.76 11.40
CA SER A 116 10.63 10.33 11.15
C SER A 116 10.90 10.04 9.68
N LEU A 117 11.72 9.03 9.43
CA LEU A 117 11.96 8.50 8.10
C LEU A 117 10.75 7.68 7.63
N ILE A 118 10.24 8.03 6.46
CA ILE A 118 9.15 7.38 5.77
C ILE A 118 9.69 6.82 4.45
N ALA A 119 9.68 5.49 4.33
CA ALA A 119 9.93 4.82 3.05
C ALA A 119 8.69 4.93 2.18
N VAL A 120 8.87 5.39 0.95
CA VAL A 120 7.85 5.49 -0.09
C VAL A 120 8.22 4.50 -1.17
N ILE A 121 7.57 3.33 -1.15
CA ILE A 121 7.79 2.25 -2.11
C ILE A 121 6.78 2.40 -3.24
N GLN A 122 7.28 2.64 -4.45
CA GLN A 122 6.47 2.72 -5.65
C GLN A 122 6.41 1.36 -6.34
N ALA A 123 5.23 0.75 -6.36
CA ALA A 123 5.04 -0.62 -6.79
C ALA A 123 5.18 -0.83 -8.31
N ASP A 124 5.22 0.24 -9.11
CA ASP A 124 5.28 0.16 -10.58
C ASP A 124 6.65 0.54 -11.18
N GLY A 125 7.64 0.86 -10.34
CA GLY A 125 9.00 1.16 -10.77
C GLY A 125 9.16 2.39 -11.66
N ARG A 126 8.10 3.21 -11.83
CA ARG A 126 8.11 4.39 -12.70
C ARG A 126 8.78 5.60 -12.08
N LEU A 127 8.73 5.75 -10.76
CA LEU A 127 9.64 6.64 -10.04
C LEU A 127 10.45 5.79 -9.04
N PRO A 128 11.69 6.20 -8.74
CA PRO A 128 12.51 5.50 -7.78
C PRO A 128 11.81 5.50 -6.41
N SER A 129 11.92 4.37 -5.70
CA SER A 129 11.54 4.35 -4.29
C SER A 129 12.49 5.28 -3.51
N GLU A 130 11.95 6.02 -2.55
CA GLU A 130 12.69 6.99 -1.75
C GLU A 130 12.42 6.78 -0.26
N VAL A 131 13.37 7.19 0.58
CA VAL A 131 13.14 7.38 2.01
C VAL A 131 13.23 8.88 2.26
N ARG A 132 12.25 9.45 2.97
CA ARG A 132 12.28 10.88 3.31
C ARG A 132 11.82 11.15 4.72
N CYS A 133 12.28 12.24 5.31
CA CYS A 133 11.75 12.73 6.56
C CYS A 133 10.34 13.30 6.36
N ASP A 134 9.47 13.11 7.36
CA ASP A 134 8.15 13.74 7.41
C ASP A 134 8.18 15.21 7.89
N ASN A 135 9.28 15.62 8.54
CA ASN A 135 9.44 16.96 9.10
C ASN A 135 10.23 17.91 8.17
N ASP A 136 11.29 17.43 7.51
CA ASP A 136 12.11 18.24 6.62
C ASP A 136 12.19 17.61 5.21
N PRO A 137 11.64 18.27 4.17
CA PRO A 137 11.71 17.79 2.80
C PRO A 137 13.13 17.66 2.23
N GLY A 138 14.11 18.40 2.76
CA GLY A 138 15.51 18.32 2.37
C GLY A 138 16.19 17.02 2.82
N HIS A 139 15.60 16.31 3.78
CA HIS A 139 16.08 15.02 4.26
C HIS A 139 15.43 13.90 3.45
N ALA A 140 15.91 13.71 2.23
CA ALA A 140 15.45 12.67 1.31
C ALA A 140 16.63 11.87 0.75
N TRP A 141 16.40 10.57 0.58
CA TRP A 141 17.38 9.60 0.10
C TRP A 141 16.74 8.74 -0.98
N SER A 142 17.32 8.81 -2.17
CA SER A 142 16.96 7.98 -3.31
C SER A 142 17.36 6.52 -3.10
N ALA A 143 16.81 5.61 -3.91
CA ALA A 143 17.14 4.18 -3.86
C ALA A 143 18.66 3.87 -3.93
N TYR A 144 19.46 4.73 -4.58
CA TYR A 144 20.91 4.55 -4.68
C TYR A 144 21.64 4.89 -3.37
N GLU A 145 21.06 5.77 -2.56
CA GLU A 145 21.63 6.25 -1.29
C GLU A 145 21.24 5.39 -0.10
N TRP A 146 20.33 4.41 -0.29
CA TRP A 146 19.84 3.55 0.79
C TRP A 146 20.93 2.73 1.47
N ARG A 147 21.96 2.31 0.75
CA ARG A 147 23.10 1.59 1.35
C ARG A 147 23.88 2.48 2.31
N GLU A 148 24.06 3.75 1.96
CA GLU A 148 24.75 4.72 2.81
C GLU A 148 23.85 5.16 3.97
N LEU A 149 22.55 5.32 3.74
CA LEU A 149 21.56 5.55 4.78
C LEU A 149 21.54 4.40 5.80
N ASP A 150 21.54 3.14 5.37
CA ASP A 150 21.56 1.96 6.25
C ASP A 150 22.84 1.92 7.12
N ARG A 151 23.99 2.29 6.54
CA ARG A 151 25.25 2.44 7.26
C ARG A 151 25.16 3.54 8.33
N ARG A 152 24.61 4.70 7.99
CA ARG A 152 24.42 5.84 8.92
C ARG A 152 23.42 5.52 10.03
N VAL A 153 22.30 4.88 9.71
CA VAL A 153 21.29 4.39 10.67
C VAL A 153 21.92 3.37 11.62
N SER A 154 22.69 2.41 11.08
CA SER A 154 23.39 1.40 11.90
C SER A 154 24.40 2.03 12.85
N HIS A 155 25.19 3.01 12.38
CA HIS A 155 26.17 3.73 13.18
C HIS A 155 25.49 4.57 14.28
N GLN A 156 24.40 5.28 13.94
CA GLN A 156 23.61 6.04 14.92
C GLN A 156 22.96 5.12 15.95
N HIS A 157 22.36 4.00 15.52
CA HIS A 157 21.82 3.00 16.45
C HIS A 157 22.91 2.42 17.36
N GLN A 158 24.15 2.20 16.89
CA GLN A 158 25.27 1.79 17.74
C GLN A 158 25.62 2.87 18.79
N HIS A 159 25.60 4.15 18.42
CA HIS A 159 25.80 5.26 19.36
C HIS A 159 24.63 5.47 20.34
N GLN A 160 23.40 5.17 19.92
CA GLN A 160 22.18 5.37 20.72
C GLN A 160 21.76 4.11 21.51
N ALA A 161 22.34 2.94 21.21
CA ALA A 161 22.15 1.65 21.89
C ALA A 161 22.81 1.59 23.29
N GLY A 162 22.77 2.68 24.04
CA GLY A 162 23.07 2.69 25.46
C GLY A 162 22.12 1.83 26.29
N LEU A 163 20.87 1.55 25.85
CA LEU A 163 19.95 0.63 26.54
C LEU A 163 18.85 0.01 25.62
N PRO A 164 19.15 -0.91 24.69
CA PRO A 164 18.09 -1.56 23.92
C PRO A 164 17.49 -2.72 24.71
N TRP A 165 16.17 -2.80 24.76
CA TRP A 165 15.43 -3.90 25.36
C TRP A 165 15.32 -5.06 24.35
N LEU A 166 15.70 -6.27 24.73
CA LEU A 166 15.76 -7.48 23.90
C LEU A 166 14.59 -8.41 24.21
N THR A 167 13.97 -9.02 23.21
CA THR A 167 13.02 -10.12 23.46
C THR A 167 13.76 -11.37 23.92
N ALA A 168 13.05 -12.34 24.52
CA ALA A 168 13.64 -13.63 24.87
C ALA A 168 14.28 -14.34 23.65
N LYS A 169 13.69 -14.17 22.45
CA LYS A 169 14.22 -14.71 21.20
C LYS A 169 15.54 -14.02 20.81
N ASP A 170 15.58 -12.70 20.89
CA ASP A 170 16.79 -11.93 20.57
C ASP A 170 17.94 -12.30 21.51
N VAL A 171 17.66 -12.55 22.80
CA VAL A 171 18.68 -13.02 23.77
C VAL A 171 19.17 -14.42 23.43
N ALA A 172 18.27 -15.35 23.07
CA ALA A 172 18.65 -16.71 22.68
C ALA A 172 19.58 -16.71 21.46
N GLU A 173 19.27 -15.89 20.46
CA GLU A 173 20.09 -15.74 19.25
C GLU A 173 21.43 -15.04 19.54
N LEU A 174 21.39 -13.95 20.32
CA LEU A 174 22.58 -13.17 20.68
C LEU A 174 23.58 -13.98 21.52
N CYS A 175 23.10 -14.71 22.51
CA CYS A 175 23.92 -15.48 23.45
C CYS A 175 24.14 -16.93 23.02
N ARG A 176 23.54 -17.38 21.90
CA ARG A 176 23.56 -18.78 21.41
C ARG A 176 23.13 -19.80 22.46
N ILE A 177 22.10 -19.47 23.24
CA ILE A 177 21.54 -20.33 24.29
C ILE A 177 20.09 -20.71 24.01
N SER A 178 19.61 -21.79 24.62
CA SER A 178 18.21 -22.18 24.51
C SER A 178 17.28 -21.17 25.19
N MET A 179 16.04 -21.05 24.71
CA MET A 179 15.00 -20.20 25.31
C MET A 179 14.78 -20.50 26.80
N SER A 180 14.87 -21.76 27.21
CA SER A 180 14.75 -22.14 28.63
C SER A 180 15.90 -21.57 29.48
N ASN A 181 17.12 -21.53 28.93
CA ASN A 181 18.26 -20.88 29.59
C ASN A 181 18.08 -19.37 29.68
N VAL A 182 17.42 -18.72 28.72
CA VAL A 182 17.10 -17.29 28.79
C VAL A 182 16.22 -16.99 30.02
N TYR A 183 15.13 -17.74 30.22
CA TYR A 183 14.24 -17.49 31.36
C TYR A 183 14.91 -17.81 32.71
N ARG A 184 15.72 -18.88 32.75
CA ARG A 184 16.50 -19.23 33.94
C ARG A 184 17.49 -18.13 34.30
N LEU A 185 18.33 -17.70 33.35
CA LEU A 185 19.32 -16.64 33.57
C LEU A 185 18.67 -15.29 33.90
N ALA A 186 17.55 -14.97 33.27
CA ALA A 186 16.79 -13.76 33.57
C ALA A 186 16.24 -13.76 35.01
N SER A 187 15.83 -14.93 35.51
CA SER A 187 15.35 -15.10 36.88
C SER A 187 16.51 -15.08 37.89
N GLU A 188 17.60 -15.78 37.62
CA GLU A 188 18.77 -15.87 38.50
C GLU A 188 19.48 -14.53 38.65
N ASN A 189 19.66 -13.80 37.56
CA ASN A 189 20.36 -12.52 37.53
C ASN A 189 19.42 -11.32 37.66
N SER A 190 18.13 -11.55 37.94
CA SER A 190 17.12 -10.52 38.15
C SER A 190 17.10 -9.44 37.06
N TRP A 191 17.15 -9.85 35.79
CA TRP A 191 17.21 -8.91 34.66
C TRP A 191 16.01 -7.97 34.66
N ARG A 192 16.27 -6.67 34.43
CA ARG A 192 15.20 -5.70 34.26
C ARG A 192 14.35 -6.12 33.07
N ARG A 193 13.05 -6.26 33.32
CA ARG A 193 12.06 -6.70 32.34
C ARG A 193 10.94 -5.70 32.17
N ARG A 194 10.47 -5.56 30.93
CA ARG A 194 9.30 -4.73 30.57
C ARG A 194 8.31 -5.59 29.80
N THR A 195 7.01 -5.37 30.06
CA THR A 195 5.93 -6.03 29.31
C THR A 195 5.15 -5.01 28.48
N ASN A 196 4.69 -5.42 27.30
CA ASN A 196 3.77 -4.65 26.45
C ASN A 196 2.46 -5.43 26.20
N GLY A 197 1.97 -6.12 27.23
CA GLY A 197 0.71 -6.89 27.19
C GLY A 197 0.74 -8.20 26.40
N ARG A 198 1.64 -8.34 25.41
CA ARG A 198 1.78 -9.55 24.58
C ARG A 198 3.19 -10.14 24.57
N ARG A 199 4.21 -9.37 24.95
CA ARG A 199 5.64 -9.76 24.90
C ARG A 199 6.41 -9.17 26.07
N VAL A 200 7.41 -9.92 26.54
CA VAL A 200 8.35 -9.52 27.59
C VAL A 200 9.71 -9.21 26.96
N TYR A 201 10.32 -8.14 27.43
CA TYR A 201 11.62 -7.63 26.98
C TYR A 201 12.59 -7.52 28.16
N TYR A 202 13.87 -7.76 27.94
CA TYR A 202 14.96 -7.71 28.92
C TYR A 202 15.97 -6.62 28.56
N ALA A 203 16.51 -5.89 29.52
CA ALA A 203 17.52 -4.87 29.23
C ALA A 203 18.82 -5.51 28.70
N LYS A 204 19.32 -5.09 27.53
CA LYS A 204 20.56 -5.62 26.94
C LYS A 204 21.78 -5.48 27.85
N ALA A 205 21.85 -4.40 28.62
CA ALA A 205 22.95 -4.18 29.57
C ALA A 205 23.02 -5.32 30.61
N ASP A 206 21.86 -5.75 31.14
CA ASP A 206 21.80 -6.83 32.14
C ASP A 206 22.12 -8.19 31.51
N VAL A 207 21.66 -8.42 30.26
CA VAL A 207 21.98 -9.63 29.49
C VAL A 207 23.48 -9.75 29.24
N LEU A 208 24.11 -8.68 28.75
CA LEU A 208 25.55 -8.66 28.48
C LEU A 208 26.38 -8.81 29.77
N ALA A 209 25.95 -8.20 30.87
CA ALA A 209 26.62 -8.30 32.16
C ALA A 209 26.56 -9.71 32.78
N SER A 210 25.65 -10.57 32.32
CA SER A 210 25.41 -11.90 32.92
C SER A 210 25.92 -13.07 32.08
N VAL A 211 26.33 -12.81 30.83
CA VAL A 211 26.80 -13.82 29.86
C VAL A 211 28.26 -13.58 29.46
N GLY A 212 28.86 -12.47 29.91
CA GLY A 212 30.32 -12.27 29.90
C GLY A 212 30.95 -12.81 31.17
#